data_AF-A0A1T4XK33-F1
#
_entry.id   AF-A0A1T4XK33-F1
#
_cell.length_a   1.000
_cell.length_b   1.000
_cell.length_c   1.000
_cell.angle_alpha   90.00
_cell.angle_beta   90.00
_cell.angle_gamma   90.00
#
_symmetry.space_group_name_H-M   'P 1'
#
loop_
_entity.id
_entity.type
_entity.pdbx_description
1 polymer ?
#
loop_
_entity_poly.entity_id
_entity_poly.type
_entity_poly.pdbx_seq_one_letter_code
_entity_poly.pdbx_strand_id
1 'polypeptide(L)'
;MNIGDTVVRKSYGKDITFKIIDVKDTENGLVYTLKGINLRVIADAPPEDLEEVVPNSFGEKEKILNRKVNTSINNILINRFSTNKRYYRSSKVNLTKEMAFGRPGKILHVDGDAEYLDVCLKVYKKLELEVVGKVIEEKNQPREVPDLVKQIKPDIVIITGHDAITKGAEDYLNINNYRNSRYFVETVSELRNYEPSYDDLVIFAGACQSNYEAILDAGANFTKMRLFGK
;
A
#
# COMPACT_ATOMS: atom_id res chain seq x y z
N MET A 1 24.31 -14.00 -10.84
CA MET A 1 23.32 -13.03 -10.32
C MET A 1 23.17 -11.95 -11.36
N ASN A 2 22.02 -11.93 -12.02
CA ASN A 2 21.63 -11.01 -13.07
C ASN A 2 20.41 -10.20 -12.61
N ILE A 3 20.11 -9.13 -13.35
CA ILE A 3 18.86 -8.38 -13.17
C ILE A 3 17.68 -9.34 -13.35
N GLY A 4 16.76 -9.33 -12.39
CA GLY A 4 15.60 -10.22 -12.35
C GLY A 4 15.72 -11.38 -11.38
N ASP A 5 16.94 -11.76 -10.96
CA ASP A 5 17.14 -12.88 -10.02
C ASP A 5 16.60 -12.52 -8.64
N THR A 6 16.15 -13.56 -7.92
CA THR A 6 15.64 -13.43 -6.55
C THR A 6 16.75 -13.72 -5.55
N VAL A 7 16.98 -12.81 -4.62
CA VAL A 7 18.08 -12.90 -3.65
C VAL A 7 17.62 -12.51 -2.24
N VAL A 8 18.40 -12.94 -1.26
CA VAL A 8 18.31 -12.49 0.14
C VAL A 8 19.64 -11.91 0.59
N ARG A 9 19.60 -11.01 1.58
CA ARG A 9 20.79 -10.44 2.19
C ARG A 9 21.25 -11.25 3.40
N LYS A 10 22.51 -11.68 3.40
CA LYS A 10 23.11 -12.46 4.49
C LYS A 10 23.27 -11.62 5.76
N SER A 11 23.72 -10.37 5.62
CA SER A 11 23.93 -9.43 6.72
C SER A 11 22.67 -9.09 7.52
N TYR A 12 21.48 -9.20 6.91
CA TYR A 12 20.18 -8.98 7.58
C TYR A 12 19.50 -10.30 8.00
N GLY A 13 20.25 -11.41 7.97
CA GLY A 13 19.77 -12.72 8.40
C GLY A 13 18.62 -13.22 7.52
N LYS A 14 18.70 -12.96 6.20
CA LYS A 14 17.83 -13.50 5.14
C LYS A 14 16.33 -13.29 5.44
N ASP A 15 16.00 -12.11 5.93
CA ASP A 15 14.67 -11.75 6.43
C ASP A 15 13.71 -11.28 5.33
N ILE A 16 14.22 -10.61 4.32
CA ILE A 16 13.47 -10.07 3.20
C ILE A 16 13.99 -10.66 1.89
N THR A 17 13.06 -11.08 1.04
CA THR A 17 13.34 -11.52 -0.32
C THR A 17 13.28 -10.33 -1.27
N PHE A 18 14.32 -10.18 -2.07
CA PHE A 18 14.50 -9.09 -3.02
C PHE A 18 14.60 -9.62 -4.46
N LYS A 19 14.29 -8.75 -5.41
CA LYS A 19 14.61 -8.91 -6.82
C LYS A 19 15.73 -7.94 -7.19
N ILE A 20 16.73 -8.39 -7.94
CA ILE A 20 17.77 -7.50 -8.47
C ILE A 20 17.14 -6.63 -9.58
N ILE A 21 17.21 -5.32 -9.43
CA ILE A 21 16.66 -4.36 -10.40
C ILE A 21 17.73 -3.58 -11.16
N ASP A 22 18.94 -3.48 -10.62
CA ASP A 22 20.07 -2.80 -11.27
C ASP A 22 21.40 -3.36 -10.75
N VAL A 23 22.46 -3.22 -11.56
CA VAL A 23 23.83 -3.61 -11.21
C VAL A 23 24.78 -2.53 -11.70
N LYS A 24 25.54 -1.94 -10.77
CA LYS A 24 26.49 -0.86 -11.05
C LYS A 24 27.90 -1.30 -10.75
N ASP A 25 28.81 -1.01 -11.67
CA ASP A 25 30.25 -1.14 -11.44
C ASP A 25 30.76 0.20 -10.89
N THR A 26 31.37 0.17 -9.70
CA THR A 26 31.88 1.36 -9.00
C THR A 26 33.36 1.17 -8.71
N GLU A 27 34.06 2.25 -8.34
CA GLU A 27 35.48 2.18 -7.95
C GLU A 27 35.72 1.22 -6.76
N ASN A 28 34.69 0.99 -5.94
CA ASN A 28 34.72 0.09 -4.78
C ASN A 28 34.19 -1.33 -5.10
N GLY A 29 33.93 -1.63 -6.37
CA GLY A 29 33.41 -2.91 -6.86
C GLY A 29 31.94 -2.87 -7.29
N LEU A 30 31.40 -4.06 -7.58
CA LEU A 30 30.03 -4.25 -8.03
C LEU A 30 29.02 -4.01 -6.90
N VAL A 31 28.00 -3.21 -7.17
CA VAL A 31 26.89 -2.93 -6.27
C VAL A 31 25.56 -3.27 -6.96
N TYR A 32 24.74 -4.06 -6.28
CA TYR A 32 23.42 -4.47 -6.75
C TYR A 32 22.35 -3.62 -6.08
N THR A 33 21.44 -3.06 -6.88
CA THR A 33 20.23 -2.43 -6.35
C THR A 33 19.11 -3.47 -6.30
N LEU A 34 18.52 -3.60 -5.12
CA LEU A 34 17.55 -4.62 -4.76
C LEU A 34 16.18 -3.99 -4.49
N LYS A 35 15.11 -4.61 -4.98
CA LYS A 35 13.72 -4.25 -4.66
C LYS A 35 13.04 -5.37 -3.88
N GLY A 36 12.48 -5.06 -2.72
CA GLY A 36 11.76 -6.05 -1.92
C GLY A 36 10.51 -6.55 -2.64
N ILE A 37 10.31 -7.87 -2.69
CA ILE A 37 9.18 -8.47 -3.43
C ILE A 37 7.84 -8.17 -2.75
N ASN A 38 7.79 -8.31 -1.42
CA ASN A 38 6.57 -8.18 -0.62
C ASN A 38 6.56 -6.92 0.27
N LEU A 39 7.61 -6.09 0.19
CA LEU A 39 7.80 -4.93 1.07
C LEU A 39 8.38 -3.75 0.28
N ARG A 40 7.87 -2.55 0.54
CA ARG A 40 8.29 -1.27 -0.05
C ARG A 40 9.66 -0.81 0.44
N VAL A 41 10.70 -1.52 0.02
CA VAL A 41 12.10 -1.31 0.39
C VAL A 41 12.98 -1.43 -0.84
N ILE A 42 13.86 -0.44 -1.03
CA ILE A 42 15.01 -0.50 -1.93
C ILE A 42 16.26 -0.58 -1.06
N ALA A 43 17.20 -1.42 -1.44
CA ALA A 43 18.49 -1.54 -0.78
C ALA A 43 19.60 -1.74 -1.79
N ASP A 44 20.77 -1.19 -1.52
CA ASP A 44 21.99 -1.52 -2.25
C ASP A 44 22.80 -2.52 -1.44
N ALA A 45 23.42 -3.49 -2.12
CA ALA A 45 24.24 -4.52 -1.49
C ALA A 45 25.35 -5.02 -2.43
N PRO A 46 26.53 -5.33 -1.90
CA PRO A 46 27.59 -5.94 -2.69
C PRO A 46 27.30 -7.44 -2.92
N PRO A 47 27.89 -8.08 -3.95
CA PRO A 47 27.62 -9.47 -4.30
C PRO A 47 27.88 -10.45 -3.15
N GLU A 48 28.89 -10.19 -2.31
CA GLU A 48 29.23 -11.01 -1.16
C GLU A 48 28.17 -10.99 -0.05
N ASP A 49 27.23 -10.04 -0.05
CA ASP A 49 26.10 -10.01 0.88
C ASP A 49 24.89 -10.78 0.33
N LEU A 50 24.89 -11.13 -0.96
CA LEU A 50 23.75 -11.76 -1.62
C LEU A 50 23.83 -13.28 -1.60
N GLU A 51 22.67 -13.90 -1.52
CA GLU A 51 22.46 -15.33 -1.74
C GLU A 51 21.20 -15.52 -2.58
N GLU A 52 21.34 -16.26 -3.68
CA GLU A 52 20.25 -16.53 -4.60
C GLU A 52 19.23 -17.48 -3.98
N VAL A 53 17.95 -17.15 -4.13
CA VAL A 53 16.85 -17.96 -3.61
C VAL A 53 16.24 -18.75 -4.76
N VAL A 54 16.26 -20.07 -4.63
CA VAL A 54 15.52 -20.96 -5.54
C VAL A 54 14.03 -20.60 -5.46
N PRO A 55 13.27 -20.51 -6.57
CA PRO A 55 11.89 -19.96 -6.61
C PRO A 55 10.85 -20.52 -5.62
N ASN A 56 11.15 -21.58 -4.86
CA ASN A 56 10.29 -22.20 -3.87
C ASN A 56 10.85 -22.18 -2.42
N SER A 57 11.99 -21.54 -2.20
CA SER A 57 12.69 -21.54 -0.91
C SER A 57 12.47 -20.22 -0.16
N PHE A 58 11.22 -19.90 0.18
CA PHE A 58 10.94 -18.76 1.05
C PHE A 58 11.69 -18.92 2.38
N GLY A 59 12.38 -17.87 2.84
CA GLY A 59 13.05 -17.88 4.13
C GLY A 59 12.06 -18.17 5.28
N GLU A 60 12.53 -18.80 6.36
CA GLU A 60 11.68 -19.15 7.51
C GLU A 60 10.92 -17.93 8.07
N LYS A 61 11.55 -16.75 8.08
CA LYS A 61 10.93 -15.49 8.51
C LYS A 61 9.78 -15.06 7.59
N GLU A 62 9.93 -15.20 6.28
CA GLU A 62 8.89 -14.86 5.31
C GLU A 62 7.70 -15.84 5.40
N LYS A 63 7.97 -17.14 5.64
CA LYS A 63 6.91 -18.11 5.95
C LYS A 63 6.13 -17.72 7.20
N ILE A 64 6.81 -17.28 8.26
CA ILE A 64 6.16 -16.82 9.50
C ILE A 64 5.30 -15.59 9.22
N LEU A 65 5.80 -14.61 8.47
CA LEU A 65 5.04 -13.41 8.09
C LEU A 65 3.78 -13.80 7.31
N ASN A 66 3.92 -14.66 6.30
CA ASN A 66 2.80 -15.15 5.50
C ASN A 66 1.77 -15.91 6.35
N ARG A 67 2.21 -16.73 7.31
CA ARG A 67 1.30 -17.37 8.28
C ARG A 67 0.52 -16.34 9.09
N LYS A 68 1.19 -15.32 9.64
CA LYS A 68 0.51 -14.25 10.40
C LYS A 68 -0.51 -13.49 9.56
N VAL A 69 -0.17 -13.17 8.30
CA VAL A 69 -1.10 -12.54 7.36
C VAL A 69 -2.32 -13.43 7.12
N ASN A 70 -2.12 -14.71 6.81
CA ASN A 70 -3.23 -15.64 6.57
C ASN A 70 -4.10 -15.84 7.83
N THR A 71 -3.50 -15.94 9.03
CA THR A 71 -4.25 -15.99 10.29
C THR A 71 -5.10 -14.75 10.48
N SER A 72 -4.56 -13.56 10.17
CA SER A 72 -5.29 -12.29 10.28
C SER A 72 -6.47 -12.24 9.31
N ILE A 73 -6.26 -12.66 8.05
CA ILE A 73 -7.33 -12.79 7.04
C ILE A 73 -8.43 -13.73 7.55
N ASN A 74 -8.06 -14.91 8.03
CA ASN A 74 -9.03 -15.89 8.55
C ASN A 74 -9.84 -15.32 9.72
N ASN A 75 -9.18 -14.63 10.66
CA ASN A 75 -9.86 -13.99 11.78
C ASN A 75 -10.85 -12.92 11.32
N ILE A 76 -10.49 -12.10 10.33
CA ILE A 76 -11.39 -11.09 9.74
C ILE A 76 -12.61 -11.77 9.12
N LEU A 77 -12.41 -12.82 8.32
CA LEU A 77 -13.51 -13.54 7.68
C LEU A 77 -14.43 -14.18 8.71
N ILE A 78 -13.88 -14.90 9.70
CA ILE A 78 -14.67 -15.51 10.80
C ILE A 78 -15.48 -14.45 11.55
N ASN A 79 -14.89 -13.29 11.85
CA ASN A 79 -15.56 -12.20 12.54
C ASN A 79 -16.71 -11.63 11.70
N ARG A 80 -16.52 -11.43 10.38
CA ARG A 80 -17.60 -11.01 9.46
C ARG A 80 -18.79 -11.97 9.51
N PHE A 81 -18.55 -13.29 9.53
CA PHE A 81 -19.63 -14.28 9.63
C PHE A 81 -20.26 -14.36 11.04
N SER A 82 -19.50 -14.08 12.09
CA SER A 82 -19.96 -14.20 13.48
C SER A 82 -20.80 -13.00 13.94
N THR A 83 -20.46 -11.78 13.53
CA THR A 83 -21.32 -10.60 13.70
C THR A 83 -22.63 -10.76 12.94
N ASN A 84 -22.59 -11.34 11.74
CA ASN A 84 -23.79 -11.70 10.99
C ASN A 84 -24.69 -12.66 11.78
N LYS A 85 -24.17 -13.66 12.49
CA LYS A 85 -25.02 -14.58 13.30
C LYS A 85 -25.75 -13.93 14.49
N ARG A 86 -25.22 -12.85 15.06
CA ARG A 86 -25.85 -12.17 16.21
C ARG A 86 -27.02 -11.29 15.79
N TYR A 87 -26.94 -10.63 14.63
CA TYR A 87 -28.02 -9.77 14.13
C TYR A 87 -29.26 -10.59 13.70
N TYR A 88 -29.06 -11.80 13.20
CA TYR A 88 -30.13 -12.69 12.72
C TYR A 88 -30.96 -13.36 13.82
N ARG A 89 -30.60 -13.24 15.10
CA ARG A 89 -31.42 -13.77 16.22
C ARG A 89 -32.48 -12.80 16.73
N SER A 90 -32.51 -11.55 16.27
CA SER A 90 -33.37 -10.50 16.83
C SER A 90 -34.62 -10.15 16.00
N SER A 91 -34.82 -10.71 14.80
CA SER A 91 -35.92 -10.31 13.93
C SER A 91 -36.57 -11.51 13.23
N LYS A 92 -37.82 -11.82 13.62
CA LYS A 92 -38.74 -12.70 12.88
C LYS A 92 -39.20 -12.01 11.59
N VAL A 93 -38.30 -11.79 10.64
CA VAL A 93 -38.66 -11.31 9.30
C VAL A 93 -38.01 -12.23 8.28
N ASN A 94 -38.86 -12.90 7.49
CA ASN A 94 -38.43 -13.65 6.31
C ASN A 94 -37.87 -12.66 5.29
N LEU A 95 -36.57 -12.40 5.36
CA LEU A 95 -35.87 -11.52 4.43
C LEU A 95 -35.10 -12.40 3.46
N THR A 96 -35.39 -12.22 2.17
CA THR A 96 -34.60 -12.76 1.08
C THR A 96 -33.13 -12.36 1.28
N LYS A 97 -32.24 -13.19 0.74
CA LYS A 97 -30.76 -13.10 0.86
C LYS A 97 -30.16 -11.75 0.45
N GLU A 98 -30.94 -10.79 -0.01
CA GLU A 98 -30.50 -9.47 -0.45
C GLU A 98 -30.62 -8.40 0.65
N MET A 99 -31.53 -8.55 1.63
CA MET A 99 -31.81 -7.47 2.61
C MET A 99 -31.04 -7.57 3.93
N ALA A 100 -30.11 -8.53 4.05
CA ALA A 100 -29.34 -8.77 5.27
C ALA A 100 -27.82 -8.68 5.05
N PHE A 101 -27.40 -7.90 4.04
CA PHE A 101 -26.02 -7.80 3.62
C PHE A 101 -25.60 -6.34 3.55
N GLY A 102 -24.75 -5.90 4.49
CA GLY A 102 -23.88 -4.77 4.21
C GLY A 102 -22.87 -5.26 3.17
N ARG A 103 -23.07 -4.92 1.89
CA ARG A 103 -22.05 -5.15 0.87
C ARG A 103 -20.81 -4.35 1.31
N PRO A 104 -19.61 -4.95 1.36
CA PRO A 104 -18.41 -4.18 1.63
C PRO A 104 -18.33 -3.07 0.58
N GLY A 105 -18.06 -1.84 1.02
CA GLY A 105 -17.95 -0.68 0.13
C GLY A 105 -16.94 -0.94 -0.98
N LYS A 106 -17.19 -0.35 -2.13
CA LYS A 106 -16.34 -0.42 -3.32
C LYS A 106 -15.10 0.42 -3.11
N ILE A 107 -13.93 -0.17 -3.36
CA ILE A 107 -12.64 0.48 -3.15
C ILE A 107 -12.02 0.85 -4.49
N LEU A 108 -11.51 2.07 -4.62
CA LEU A 108 -10.55 2.45 -5.64
C LEU A 108 -9.16 2.55 -5.01
N HIS A 109 -8.22 1.70 -5.41
CA HIS A 109 -6.82 1.79 -4.98
C HIS A 109 -5.95 2.25 -6.13
N VAL A 110 -5.35 3.42 -5.97
CA VAL A 110 -4.38 4.02 -6.87
C VAL A 110 -2.99 3.97 -6.24
N ASP A 111 -2.01 3.41 -6.94
CA ASP A 111 -0.61 3.38 -6.47
C ASP A 111 0.35 3.80 -7.60
N GLY A 112 1.41 4.53 -7.24
CA GLY A 112 2.53 4.84 -8.14
C GLY A 112 3.41 3.63 -8.50
N ASP A 113 3.30 2.52 -7.76
CA ASP A 113 4.08 1.30 -7.98
C ASP A 113 3.18 0.09 -8.27
N ALA A 114 3.28 -0.42 -9.50
CA ALA A 114 2.51 -1.54 -10.00
C ALA A 114 2.69 -2.84 -9.19
N GLU A 115 3.91 -3.13 -8.73
CA GLU A 115 4.21 -4.38 -8.03
C GLU A 115 3.60 -4.37 -6.62
N TYR A 116 3.66 -3.23 -5.94
CA TYR A 116 3.00 -3.11 -4.62
C TYR A 116 1.49 -3.12 -4.73
N LEU A 117 0.93 -2.48 -5.77
CA LEU A 117 -0.51 -2.56 -6.01
C LEU A 117 -0.95 -4.02 -6.20
N ASP A 118 -0.22 -4.81 -6.99
CA ASP A 118 -0.52 -6.23 -7.21
C ASP A 118 -0.51 -7.04 -5.90
N VAL A 119 0.47 -6.80 -5.02
CA VAL A 119 0.51 -7.42 -3.67
C VAL A 119 -0.73 -7.07 -2.86
N CYS A 120 -1.15 -5.80 -2.83
CA CYS A 120 -2.37 -5.36 -2.14
C CYS A 120 -3.63 -6.00 -2.73
N LEU A 121 -3.79 -6.01 -4.06
CA LEU A 121 -4.94 -6.59 -4.75
C LEU A 121 -5.07 -8.10 -4.46
N LYS A 122 -3.97 -8.85 -4.35
CA LYS A 122 -3.99 -10.27 -3.94
C LYS A 122 -4.58 -10.46 -2.54
N VAL A 123 -4.29 -9.55 -1.60
CA VAL A 123 -4.86 -9.59 -0.25
C VAL A 123 -6.34 -9.21 -0.25
N TYR A 124 -6.73 -8.16 -0.99
CA TYR A 124 -8.13 -7.77 -1.13
C TYR A 124 -8.99 -8.90 -1.73
N LYS A 125 -8.47 -9.62 -2.72
CA LYS A 125 -9.13 -10.78 -3.30
C LYS A 125 -9.38 -11.89 -2.26
N LYS A 126 -8.40 -12.18 -1.39
CA LYS A 126 -8.57 -13.14 -0.28
C LYS A 126 -9.60 -12.68 0.76
N LEU A 127 -9.81 -11.38 0.87
CA LEU A 127 -10.80 -10.77 1.76
C LEU A 127 -12.17 -10.58 1.08
N GLU A 128 -12.36 -11.06 -0.15
CA GLU A 128 -13.61 -10.94 -0.90
C GLU A 128 -14.11 -9.48 -0.99
N LEU A 129 -13.17 -8.53 -1.16
CA LEU A 129 -13.48 -7.11 -1.31
C LEU A 129 -13.62 -6.73 -2.79
N GLU A 130 -14.54 -5.82 -3.08
CA GLU A 130 -14.70 -5.23 -4.40
C GLU A 130 -13.72 -4.06 -4.56
N VAL A 131 -12.65 -4.28 -5.33
CA VAL A 131 -11.57 -3.29 -5.51
C VAL A 131 -11.25 -3.08 -6.98
N VAL A 132 -11.12 -1.82 -7.40
CA VAL A 132 -10.53 -1.43 -8.67
C VAL A 132 -9.12 -0.89 -8.40
N GLY A 133 -8.11 -1.55 -8.95
CA GLY A 133 -6.71 -1.10 -8.88
C GLY A 133 -6.31 -0.29 -10.12
N LYS A 134 -5.59 0.83 -9.92
CA LYS A 134 -4.99 1.63 -11.01
C LYS A 134 -3.56 2.03 -10.67
N VAL A 135 -2.65 1.84 -11.63
CA VAL A 135 -1.26 2.30 -11.50
C VAL A 135 -1.16 3.69 -12.11
N ILE A 136 -0.89 4.70 -11.27
CA ILE A 136 -0.79 6.10 -11.70
C ILE A 136 0.35 6.75 -10.94
N GLU A 137 1.33 7.30 -11.68
CA GLU A 137 2.43 8.08 -11.10
C GLU A 137 1.88 9.25 -10.27
N GLU A 138 2.54 9.57 -9.15
CA GLU A 138 2.04 10.54 -8.17
C GLU A 138 1.70 11.88 -8.82
N LYS A 139 2.54 12.34 -9.75
CA LYS A 139 2.35 13.61 -10.47
C LYS A 139 1.08 13.69 -11.30
N ASN A 140 0.53 12.55 -11.72
CA ASN A 140 -0.67 12.47 -12.54
C ASN A 140 -1.93 12.19 -11.72
N GLN A 141 -1.78 11.75 -10.46
CA GLN A 141 -2.91 11.43 -9.59
C GLN A 141 -3.91 12.58 -9.40
N PRO A 142 -3.48 13.85 -9.22
CA PRO A 142 -4.43 14.96 -9.06
C PRO A 142 -5.39 15.14 -10.24
N ARG A 143 -4.90 14.82 -11.43
CA ARG A 143 -5.66 14.98 -12.68
C ARG A 143 -6.53 13.77 -12.99
N GLU A 144 -6.01 12.56 -12.81
CA GLU A 144 -6.67 11.33 -13.30
C GLU A 144 -7.59 10.69 -12.28
N VAL A 145 -7.28 10.81 -10.98
CA VAL A 145 -8.06 10.18 -9.90
C VAL A 145 -9.47 10.77 -9.77
N PRO A 146 -9.70 12.10 -9.85
CA PRO A 146 -11.05 12.65 -9.77
C PRO A 146 -12.00 12.09 -10.82
N ASP A 147 -11.51 11.89 -12.05
CA ASP A 147 -12.32 11.31 -13.14
C ASP A 147 -12.63 9.84 -12.89
N LEU A 148 -11.67 9.08 -12.34
CA LEU A 148 -11.90 7.70 -11.93
C LEU A 148 -12.95 7.61 -10.82
N VAL A 149 -12.90 8.49 -9.82
CA VAL A 149 -13.89 8.51 -8.73
C VAL A 149 -15.29 8.81 -9.27
N LYS A 150 -15.44 9.78 -10.18
CA LYS A 150 -16.74 10.07 -10.83
C LYS A 150 -17.31 8.88 -11.59
N GLN A 151 -16.44 8.13 -12.29
CA GLN A 151 -16.85 6.97 -13.09
C GLN A 151 -17.15 5.73 -12.23
N ILE A 152 -16.29 5.45 -11.25
CA ILE A 152 -16.31 4.22 -10.46
C ILE A 152 -17.29 4.34 -9.30
N LYS A 153 -17.47 5.54 -8.75
CA LYS A 153 -18.23 5.85 -7.53
C LYS A 153 -17.85 4.93 -6.36
N PRO A 154 -16.57 4.94 -5.92
CA PRO A 154 -16.13 4.16 -4.77
C PRO A 154 -16.61 4.78 -3.46
N ASP A 155 -16.75 3.96 -2.43
CA ASP A 155 -16.97 4.40 -1.04
C ASP A 155 -15.63 4.71 -0.33
N ILE A 156 -14.55 4.04 -0.78
CA ILE A 156 -13.21 4.20 -0.23
C ILE A 156 -12.21 4.45 -1.37
N VAL A 157 -11.38 5.47 -1.22
CA VAL A 157 -10.28 5.78 -2.12
C VAL A 157 -8.95 5.65 -1.37
N ILE A 158 -8.02 4.90 -1.95
CA ILE A 158 -6.67 4.71 -1.41
C ILE A 158 -5.68 5.28 -2.42
N ILE A 159 -4.96 6.34 -2.03
CA ILE A 159 -4.00 7.07 -2.86
C ILE A 159 -2.61 6.88 -2.26
N THR A 160 -1.78 6.06 -2.91
CA THR A 160 -0.46 5.70 -2.40
C THR A 160 0.60 5.79 -3.49
N GLY A 161 1.87 5.70 -3.08
CA GLY A 161 2.99 5.74 -4.01
C GLY A 161 4.32 5.87 -3.26
N HIS A 162 5.22 6.65 -3.82
CA HIS A 162 6.51 6.99 -3.24
C HIS A 162 6.54 8.43 -2.77
N ASP A 163 7.28 8.68 -1.72
CA ASP A 163 7.63 10.02 -1.29
C ASP A 163 8.98 9.97 -0.59
N ALA A 164 9.63 11.13 -0.51
CA ALA A 164 10.91 11.28 0.14
C ALA A 164 11.10 12.73 0.55
N ILE A 165 11.74 12.92 1.68
CA ILE A 165 12.17 14.24 2.14
C ILE A 165 13.51 14.57 1.48
N THR A 166 13.63 15.79 0.98
CA THR A 166 14.86 16.33 0.42
C THR A 166 15.98 16.28 1.45
N LYS A 167 17.16 15.80 1.04
CA LYS A 167 18.33 15.66 1.91
C LYS A 167 18.73 17.04 2.47
N GLY A 168 18.82 17.14 3.79
CA GLY A 168 19.18 18.39 4.48
C GLY A 168 17.99 19.33 4.76
N ALA A 169 16.75 18.89 4.54
CA ALA A 169 15.58 19.64 4.99
C ALA A 169 15.52 19.67 6.53
N GLU A 170 15.48 20.88 7.09
CA GLU A 170 15.30 21.10 8.53
C GLU A 170 13.82 21.33 8.88
N ASP A 171 13.06 21.89 7.94
CA ASP A 171 11.65 22.20 8.09
C ASP A 171 10.77 21.09 7.50
N TYR A 172 10.27 20.22 8.39
CA TYR A 172 9.36 19.12 8.04
C TYR A 172 7.92 19.59 7.78
N LEU A 173 7.57 20.84 8.11
CA LEU A 173 6.25 21.39 7.83
C LEU A 173 6.16 21.93 6.40
N ASN A 174 7.28 22.33 5.81
CA ASN A 174 7.31 22.83 4.44
C ASN A 174 7.14 21.71 3.41
N ILE A 175 5.98 21.68 2.74
CA ILE A 175 5.63 20.68 1.72
C ILE A 175 6.62 20.64 0.54
N ASN A 176 7.33 21.73 0.25
CA ASN A 176 8.31 21.77 -0.84
C ASN A 176 9.58 20.96 -0.55
N ASN A 177 9.77 20.56 0.72
CA ASN A 177 10.85 19.65 1.10
C ASN A 177 10.51 18.18 0.80
N TYR A 178 9.35 17.89 0.21
CA TYR A 178 8.89 16.55 -0.10
C TYR A 178 8.78 16.39 -1.62
N ARG A 179 9.22 15.24 -2.13
CA ARG A 179 9.24 14.97 -3.57
C ARG A 179 7.83 14.91 -4.16
N ASN A 180 6.91 14.23 -3.46
CA ASN A 180 5.59 13.88 -3.99
C ASN A 180 4.41 14.28 -3.07
N SER A 181 4.64 14.69 -1.82
CA SER A 181 3.56 15.08 -0.89
C SER A 181 2.57 16.08 -1.49
N ARG A 182 3.08 17.04 -2.27
CA ARG A 182 2.23 18.02 -2.97
C ARG A 182 1.15 17.40 -3.84
N TYR A 183 1.45 16.29 -4.52
CA TYR A 183 0.49 15.63 -5.38
C TYR A 183 -0.55 14.84 -4.59
N PHE A 184 -0.17 14.26 -3.45
CA PHE A 184 -1.16 13.63 -2.56
C PHE A 184 -2.12 14.69 -1.99
N VAL A 185 -1.60 15.82 -1.53
CA VAL A 185 -2.39 16.97 -1.04
C VAL A 185 -3.34 17.48 -2.12
N GLU A 186 -2.84 17.72 -3.33
CA GLU A 186 -3.65 18.19 -4.45
C GLU A 186 -4.73 17.18 -4.84
N THR A 187 -4.40 15.89 -4.90
CA THR A 187 -5.37 14.81 -5.18
C THR A 187 -6.48 14.76 -4.12
N VAL A 188 -6.12 14.82 -2.83
CA VAL A 188 -7.11 14.81 -1.74
C VAL A 188 -8.00 16.05 -1.81
N SER A 189 -7.43 17.22 -2.08
CA SER A 189 -8.17 18.48 -2.23
C SER A 189 -9.19 18.39 -3.37
N GLU A 190 -8.79 17.88 -4.54
CA GLU A 190 -9.69 17.68 -5.68
C GLU A 190 -10.81 16.67 -5.38
N LEU A 191 -10.51 15.61 -4.62
CA LEU A 191 -11.54 14.67 -4.19
C LEU A 191 -12.51 15.28 -3.18
N ARG A 192 -12.05 16.15 -2.29
CA ARG A 192 -12.93 16.87 -1.34
C ARG A 192 -13.73 17.99 -1.99
N ASN A 193 -13.22 18.58 -3.07
CA ASN A 193 -14.01 19.48 -3.92
C ASN A 193 -15.16 18.73 -4.61
N TYR A 194 -14.97 17.46 -4.96
CA TYR A 194 -16.01 16.61 -5.53
C TYR A 194 -16.99 16.07 -4.48
N GLU A 195 -16.48 15.50 -3.39
CA GLU A 195 -17.27 14.97 -2.26
C GLU A 195 -16.69 15.46 -0.91
N PRO A 196 -17.27 16.55 -0.35
CA PRO A 196 -16.82 17.13 0.91
C PRO A 196 -17.06 16.24 2.13
N SER A 197 -18.04 15.32 2.07
CA SER A 197 -18.43 14.46 3.19
C SER A 197 -17.37 13.40 3.46
N TYR A 198 -16.89 13.36 4.71
CA TYR A 198 -15.91 12.36 5.16
C TYR A 198 -16.53 10.97 5.32
N ASP A 199 -17.85 10.91 5.49
CA ASP A 199 -18.60 9.67 5.67
C ASP A 199 -18.99 9.05 4.32
N ASP A 200 -19.28 9.88 3.31
CA ASP A 200 -19.68 9.41 1.98
C ASP A 200 -18.49 9.00 1.11
N LEU A 201 -17.31 9.63 1.30
CA LEU A 201 -16.07 9.25 0.64
C LEU A 201 -14.91 9.19 1.64
N VAL A 202 -14.50 7.97 1.98
CA VAL A 202 -13.35 7.73 2.87
C VAL A 202 -12.06 7.73 2.07
N ILE A 203 -11.12 8.60 2.43
CA ILE A 203 -9.85 8.78 1.73
C ILE A 203 -8.68 8.36 2.61
N PHE A 204 -7.91 7.38 2.13
CA PHE A 204 -6.59 7.03 2.66
C PHE A 204 -5.54 7.60 1.70
N ALA A 205 -4.60 8.41 2.19
CA ALA A 205 -3.61 9.03 1.31
C ALA A 205 -2.19 9.07 1.90
N GLY A 206 -1.21 9.01 1.00
CA GLY A 206 0.20 9.27 1.30
C GLY A 206 1.11 8.05 1.18
N ALA A 207 2.40 8.30 1.37
CA ALA A 207 3.45 7.30 1.29
C ALA A 207 4.37 7.36 2.52
N CYS A 208 5.37 6.47 2.55
CA CYS A 208 6.42 6.57 3.54
C CYS A 208 7.08 7.95 3.46
N GLN A 209 7.30 8.59 4.61
CA GLN A 209 7.92 9.92 4.71
C GLN A 209 7.12 11.05 4.04
N SER A 210 5.83 10.88 3.75
CA SER A 210 5.01 12.00 3.32
C SER A 210 4.76 12.99 4.46
N ASN A 211 4.51 14.25 4.10
CA ASN A 211 4.00 15.27 5.02
C ASN A 211 2.54 14.92 5.38
N TYR A 212 2.38 14.16 6.46
CA TYR A 212 1.07 13.63 6.85
C TYR A 212 0.12 14.73 7.32
N GLU A 213 0.65 15.81 7.92
CA GLU A 213 -0.16 16.94 8.41
C GLU A 213 -0.82 17.64 7.24
N ALA A 214 -0.04 17.99 6.21
CA ALA A 214 -0.57 18.63 5.00
C ALA A 214 -1.63 17.75 4.29
N ILE A 215 -1.46 16.42 4.28
CA ILE A 215 -2.42 15.50 3.66
C ILE A 215 -3.72 15.39 4.48
N LEU A 216 -3.62 15.39 5.82
CA LEU A 216 -4.80 15.41 6.69
C LEU A 216 -5.54 16.75 6.59
N ASP A 217 -4.81 17.86 6.58
CA ASP A 217 -5.35 19.22 6.43
C ASP A 217 -6.05 19.42 5.08
N ALA A 218 -5.57 18.76 4.02
CA ALA A 218 -6.24 18.72 2.71
C ALA A 218 -7.56 17.95 2.72
N GLY A 219 -7.75 17.09 3.73
CA GLY A 219 -9.02 16.44 4.03
C GLY A 219 -9.05 14.92 3.92
N ALA A 220 -7.90 14.26 3.96
CA ALA A 220 -7.85 12.80 4.04
C ALA A 220 -8.41 12.32 5.38
N ASN A 221 -9.12 11.19 5.39
CA ASN A 221 -9.57 10.57 6.65
C ASN A 221 -8.39 9.94 7.39
N PHE A 222 -7.46 9.34 6.63
CA PHE A 222 -6.32 8.62 7.18
C PHE A 222 -5.08 8.82 6.34
N THR A 223 -3.92 8.80 7.00
CA THR A 223 -2.62 8.85 6.34
C THR A 223 -1.70 7.75 6.84
N LYS A 224 -0.76 7.32 5.99
CA LYS A 224 0.24 6.33 6.37
C LYS A 224 1.39 7.00 7.09
N MET A 225 1.42 6.90 8.42
CA MET A 225 2.53 7.36 9.24
C MET A 225 3.66 6.33 9.24
N ARG A 226 4.86 6.72 8.79
CA ARG A 226 6.09 6.10 9.32
C ARG A 226 6.62 7.08 10.36
N LEU A 227 6.38 6.77 11.63
CA LEU A 227 7.11 7.43 12.72
C LEU A 227 8.59 7.29 12.39
N PHE A 228 9.28 8.42 12.23
CA PHE A 228 10.74 8.44 12.22
C PHE A 228 11.17 7.92 13.59
N GLY A 229 11.50 6.63 13.64
CA GLY A 229 12.20 6.06 14.77
C GLY A 229 13.54 6.78 14.88
N LYS A 230 13.73 7.45 16.01
CA LYS A 230 15.06 7.62 16.59
C LYS A 230 15.74 6.27 16.76
#